data_AF-A0A497EH65-F1
#
_entry.id   AF-A0A497EH65-F1
#
_cell.length_a   1.000
_cell.length_b   1.000
_cell.length_c   1.000
_cell.angle_alpha   90.00
_cell.angle_beta   90.00
_cell.angle_gamma   90.00
#
_symmetry.space_group_name_H-M   'P 1'
#
loop_
_entity.id
_entity.type
_entity.pdbx_description
1 polymer ?
#
loop_
_entity_poly.entity_id
_entity_poly.type
_entity_poly.pdbx_seq_one_letter_code
_entity_poly.pdbx_strand_id
1 'polypeptide(L)'
;MNLIDFAEISKGLDMLDKIKLILFASKAKPATFVKLRINPKSLGEKYQFDQVLKKEGVIFIAGRDKSYEVIRSINGNRVRWEFEGVWIGYDLFWTKKDRERFLQYSRLIGKQPKKAHLIAGRLYGYPECCIRQYVRETPEYIKKHYSCYEYYSKIQEGDQKYPYVFHQPCKVDCKATAALNKKYESVVKKKSKKIWRAFRLKSEYAMDLIIDSYSDITIDGKTIWPEKDGFDYAVITKGKIDGYYQLISFVTKRYFERGTVFRGRVLKQYHYAKIKVDRIKDVIVGLHHERKHPLIGREY
;
A
#
# COMPACT_ATOMS: atom_id res chain seq x y z
N MET A 1 13.94 -4.35 24.44
CA MET A 1 13.23 -4.06 23.18
C MET A 1 13.35 -5.25 22.25
N ASN A 2 12.21 -5.86 21.93
CA ASN A 2 12.02 -6.87 20.89
C ASN A 2 11.35 -6.22 19.64
N LEU A 3 11.09 -6.98 18.56
CA LEU A 3 10.47 -6.48 17.32
C LEU A 3 9.04 -5.96 17.52
N ILE A 4 8.27 -6.56 18.42
CA ILE A 4 6.91 -6.11 18.74
C ILE A 4 6.97 -4.77 19.49
N ASP A 5 7.86 -4.66 20.49
CA ASP A 5 8.10 -3.40 21.21
C ASP A 5 8.51 -2.29 20.23
N PHE A 6 9.42 -2.60 19.29
CA PHE A 6 9.85 -1.68 18.25
C PHE A 6 8.67 -1.24 17.36
N ALA A 7 7.82 -2.19 16.92
CA ALA A 7 6.63 -1.87 16.14
C ALA A 7 5.69 -0.90 16.87
N GLU A 8 5.50 -1.08 18.18
CA GLU A 8 4.62 -0.23 18.99
C GLU A 8 5.13 1.21 19.12
N ILE A 9 6.43 1.39 19.30
CA ILE A 9 7.01 2.72 19.59
C ILE A 9 7.52 3.46 18.35
N SER A 10 7.86 2.73 17.28
CA SER A 10 8.44 3.32 16.07
C SER A 10 7.50 4.36 15.45
N LYS A 11 8.06 5.51 15.11
CA LYS A 11 7.43 6.58 14.34
C LYS A 11 7.68 6.43 12.84
N GLY A 12 8.73 5.70 12.47
CA GLY A 12 9.11 5.42 11.08
C GLY A 12 8.29 4.31 10.41
N LEU A 13 7.71 3.39 11.18
CA LEU A 13 6.79 2.37 10.65
C LEU A 13 5.37 2.91 10.56
N ASP A 14 4.78 2.84 9.35
CA ASP A 14 3.35 3.07 9.21
C ASP A 14 2.53 1.92 9.80
N MET A 15 1.22 2.13 9.97
CA MET A 15 0.37 1.14 10.66
C MET A 15 0.37 -0.23 9.96
N LEU A 16 0.47 -0.28 8.64
CA LEU A 16 0.53 -1.55 7.91
C LEU A 16 1.86 -2.26 8.16
N ASP A 17 2.97 -1.53 8.10
CA ASP A 17 4.29 -2.10 8.32
C ASP A 17 4.49 -2.54 9.79
N LYS A 18 3.85 -1.86 10.76
CA LYS A 18 3.75 -2.32 12.15
C LYS A 18 3.05 -3.68 12.25
N ILE A 19 1.91 -3.85 11.58
CA ILE A 19 1.15 -5.10 11.60
C ILE A 19 1.95 -6.22 10.95
N LYS A 20 2.56 -5.97 9.79
CA LYS A 20 3.45 -6.93 9.12
C LYS A 20 4.58 -7.38 10.03
N LEU A 21 5.21 -6.44 10.73
CA LEU A 21 6.29 -6.74 11.66
C LEU A 21 5.81 -7.61 12.83
N ILE A 22 4.65 -7.31 13.44
CA ILE A 22 4.07 -8.13 14.51
C ILE A 22 3.77 -9.56 14.03
N LEU A 23 3.18 -9.70 12.85
CA LEU A 23 2.85 -11.01 12.27
C LEU A 23 4.11 -11.83 11.98
N PHE A 24 5.16 -11.18 11.50
CA PHE A 24 6.46 -11.79 11.27
C PHE A 24 7.15 -12.19 12.58
N ALA A 25 7.26 -11.28 13.55
CA ALA A 25 7.80 -11.50 14.89
C ALA A 25 7.10 -12.66 15.63
N SER A 26 5.79 -12.83 15.36
CA SER A 26 4.98 -13.91 15.93
C SER A 26 5.04 -15.22 15.15
N LYS A 27 5.87 -15.31 14.10
CA LYS A 27 5.97 -16.45 13.16
C LYS A 27 4.63 -16.83 12.50
N ALA A 28 3.66 -15.92 12.51
CA ALA A 28 2.38 -16.11 11.82
C ALA A 28 2.56 -15.92 10.30
N LYS A 29 3.49 -15.04 9.92
CA LYS A 29 3.95 -14.88 8.55
C LYS A 29 5.42 -15.33 8.45
N PRO A 30 5.77 -16.22 7.49
CA PRO A 30 7.11 -16.83 7.42
C PRO A 30 8.21 -15.86 6.97
N ALA A 31 7.86 -14.93 6.07
CA ALA A 31 8.72 -13.84 5.59
C ALA A 31 7.87 -12.58 5.42
N THR A 32 8.48 -11.40 5.44
CA THR A 32 7.74 -10.15 5.19
C THR A 32 8.62 -9.07 4.61
N PHE A 33 7.98 -8.05 4.05
CA PHE A 33 8.61 -6.79 3.64
C PHE A 33 8.01 -5.66 4.48
N VAL A 34 8.86 -4.85 5.09
CA VAL A 34 8.46 -3.64 5.85
C VAL A 34 9.21 -2.43 5.35
N LYS A 35 8.58 -1.25 5.34
CA LYS A 35 9.23 0.03 5.02
C LYS A 35 9.43 0.82 6.30
N LEU A 36 10.67 1.19 6.58
CA LEU A 36 11.02 2.09 7.67
C LEU A 36 11.28 3.49 7.11
N ARG A 37 10.45 4.47 7.50
CA ARG A 37 10.64 5.88 7.13
C ARG A 37 11.57 6.57 8.12
N ILE A 38 12.59 7.23 7.58
CA ILE A 38 13.54 8.05 8.31
C ILE A 38 13.30 9.51 7.94
N ASN A 39 12.98 10.30 8.95
CA ASN A 39 12.84 11.75 8.86
C ASN A 39 13.34 12.38 10.18
N PRO A 40 13.30 13.70 10.37
CA PRO A 40 13.78 14.33 11.61
C PRO A 40 13.16 13.77 12.90
N LYS A 41 11.98 13.14 12.85
CA LYS A 41 11.30 12.55 14.00
C LYS A 41 11.75 11.11 14.31
N SER A 42 12.53 10.46 13.43
CA SER A 42 12.92 9.04 13.51
C SER A 42 14.38 8.75 13.12
N LEU A 43 15.28 9.75 13.17
CA LEU A 43 16.68 9.63 12.71
C LEU A 43 17.44 8.41 13.25
N GLY A 44 17.22 8.04 14.52
CA GLY A 44 17.88 6.90 15.15
C GLY A 44 17.24 5.53 14.89
N GLU A 45 16.04 5.49 14.30
CA GLU A 45 15.26 4.25 14.22
C GLU A 45 15.90 3.21 13.30
N LYS A 46 16.63 3.63 12.26
CA LYS A 46 17.35 2.68 11.39
C LYS A 46 18.34 1.84 12.19
N TYR A 47 19.21 2.50 12.95
CA TYR A 47 20.22 1.81 13.75
C TYR A 47 19.54 0.92 14.80
N GLN A 48 18.54 1.44 15.50
CA GLN A 48 17.79 0.66 16.50
C GLN A 48 17.13 -0.57 15.88
N PHE A 49 16.50 -0.44 14.71
CA PHE A 49 15.85 -1.55 14.03
C PHE A 49 16.86 -2.62 13.60
N ASP A 50 17.99 -2.22 13.00
CA ASP A 50 19.06 -3.13 12.60
C ASP A 50 19.60 -3.91 13.82
N GLN A 51 19.74 -3.27 14.98
CA GLN A 51 20.18 -3.93 16.22
C GLN A 51 19.15 -4.92 16.75
N VAL A 52 17.86 -4.55 16.76
CA VAL A 52 16.78 -5.46 17.19
C VAL A 52 16.71 -6.69 16.28
N LEU A 53 16.78 -6.50 14.95
CA LEU A 53 16.79 -7.59 13.97
C LEU A 53 17.95 -8.56 14.23
N LYS A 54 19.17 -8.04 14.41
CA LYS A 54 20.35 -8.86 14.73
C LYS A 54 20.20 -9.61 16.05
N LYS A 55 19.73 -8.92 17.10
CA LYS A 55 19.52 -9.50 18.43
C LYS A 55 18.52 -10.67 18.41
N GLU A 56 17.47 -10.57 17.59
CA GLU A 56 16.48 -11.63 17.44
C GLU A 56 16.87 -12.72 16.44
N GLY A 57 18.06 -12.63 15.84
CA GLY A 57 18.51 -13.60 14.84
C GLY A 57 17.73 -13.54 13.54
N VAL A 58 17.10 -12.40 13.23
CA VAL A 58 16.42 -12.18 11.95
C VAL A 58 17.45 -12.01 10.85
N ILE A 59 17.26 -12.76 9.77
CA ILE A 59 18.03 -12.59 8.53
C ILE A 59 17.30 -11.53 7.71
N PHE A 60 17.99 -10.49 7.27
CA PHE A 60 17.37 -9.42 6.50
C PHE A 60 18.21 -8.92 5.32
N ILE A 61 17.54 -8.38 4.31
CA ILE A 61 18.13 -7.62 3.22
C ILE A 61 17.53 -6.22 3.28
N ALA A 62 18.37 -5.22 3.54
CA ALA A 62 17.98 -3.83 3.45
C ALA A 62 18.19 -3.31 2.03
N GLY A 63 17.16 -2.70 1.45
CA GLY A 63 17.23 -2.00 0.18
C GLY A 63 17.97 -0.66 0.30
N ARG A 64 18.22 -0.02 -0.84
CA ARG A 64 18.73 1.34 -0.88
C ARG A 64 17.70 2.33 -0.34
N ASP A 65 18.19 3.40 0.26
CA ASP A 65 17.39 4.54 0.69
C ASP A 65 16.64 5.14 -0.51
N LYS A 66 15.33 5.36 -0.35
CA LYS A 66 14.48 5.97 -1.36
C LYS A 66 13.80 7.20 -0.77
N SER A 67 13.93 8.34 -1.43
CA SER A 67 13.21 9.55 -1.03
C SER A 67 11.71 9.33 -1.07
N TYR A 68 10.98 9.96 -0.16
CA TYR A 68 9.55 10.15 -0.30
C TYR A 68 9.17 11.60 -0.07
N GLU A 69 8.14 12.00 -0.80
CA GLU A 69 7.58 13.33 -0.78
C GLU A 69 6.19 13.29 -0.15
N VAL A 70 5.78 14.42 0.40
CA VAL A 70 4.43 14.63 0.89
C VAL A 70 3.88 15.91 0.27
N ILE A 71 2.57 15.96 0.08
CA ILE A 71 1.90 17.21 -0.29
C ILE A 71 2.01 18.14 0.93
N ARG A 72 2.67 19.29 0.75
CA ARG A 72 2.85 20.29 1.80
C ARG A 72 1.71 21.31 1.83
N SER A 73 1.23 21.70 0.65
CA SER A 73 0.16 22.67 0.48
C SER A 73 -0.58 22.49 -0.85
N ILE A 74 -1.81 22.99 -0.89
CA ILE A 74 -2.66 23.05 -2.07
C ILE A 74 -3.18 24.48 -2.16
N ASN A 75 -2.74 25.24 -3.16
CA ASN A 75 -3.08 26.66 -3.32
C ASN A 75 -3.61 26.89 -4.74
N GLY A 76 -4.90 27.18 -4.88
CA GLY A 76 -5.54 27.28 -6.20
C GLY A 76 -5.40 25.97 -6.99
N ASN A 77 -4.77 26.05 -8.17
CA ASN A 77 -4.49 24.90 -9.04
C ASN A 77 -3.15 24.19 -8.79
N ARG A 78 -2.43 24.58 -7.74
CA ARG A 78 -1.08 24.10 -7.48
C ARG A 78 -1.03 23.15 -6.28
N VAL A 79 -0.59 21.92 -6.53
CA VAL A 79 -0.32 20.90 -5.51
C VAL A 79 1.18 20.82 -5.28
N ARG A 80 1.67 21.33 -4.14
CA ARG A 80 3.10 21.38 -3.85
C ARG A 80 3.57 20.17 -3.06
N TRP A 81 4.53 19.45 -3.60
CA TRP A 81 5.20 18.31 -3.00
C TRP A 81 6.57 18.72 -2.46
N GLU A 82 6.90 18.22 -1.27
CA GLU A 82 8.19 18.45 -0.65
C GLU A 82 8.76 17.13 -0.11
N PHE A 83 10.08 17.02 -0.18
CA PHE A 83 10.81 15.92 0.44
C PHE A 83 10.61 15.94 1.96
N GLU A 84 10.11 14.83 2.50
CA GLU A 84 9.92 14.66 3.95
C GLU A 84 11.02 13.80 4.56
N GLY A 85 11.61 12.89 3.77
CA GLY A 85 12.66 12.00 4.24
C GLY A 85 12.92 10.85 3.28
N VAL A 86 13.60 9.81 3.79
CA VAL A 86 13.86 8.57 3.06
C VAL A 86 13.10 7.41 3.68
N TRP A 87 12.82 6.37 2.89
CA TRP A 87 12.38 5.09 3.41
C TRP A 87 13.33 4.00 2.96
N ILE A 88 13.48 3.00 3.83
CA ILE A 88 14.33 1.84 3.62
C ILE A 88 13.41 0.61 3.65
N GLY A 89 13.47 -0.18 2.58
CA GLY A 89 12.75 -1.44 2.51
C GLY A 89 13.56 -2.56 3.14
N TYR A 90 12.93 -3.38 3.97
CA TYR A 90 13.54 -4.53 4.62
C TYR A 90 12.78 -5.79 4.26
N ASP A 91 13.44 -6.71 3.54
CA ASP A 91 12.97 -8.08 3.37
C ASP A 91 13.49 -8.93 4.55
N LEU A 92 12.57 -9.51 5.32
CA LEU A 92 12.83 -10.20 6.58
C LEU A 92 12.55 -11.71 6.48
N PHE A 93 13.46 -12.51 7.01
CA PHE A 93 13.43 -13.97 6.97
C PHE A 93 13.86 -14.60 8.30
N TRP A 94 13.25 -15.73 8.65
CA TRP A 94 13.68 -16.53 9.80
C TRP A 94 14.75 -17.57 9.43
N THR A 95 14.87 -17.93 8.15
CA THR A 95 15.74 -19.02 7.71
C THR A 95 16.59 -18.64 6.50
N LYS A 96 17.78 -19.25 6.39
CA LYS A 96 18.66 -19.09 5.21
C LYS A 96 17.95 -19.56 3.94
N LYS A 97 17.18 -20.65 4.03
CA LYS A 97 16.38 -21.20 2.93
C LYS A 97 15.36 -20.20 2.37
N ASP A 98 14.68 -19.45 3.22
CA ASP A 98 13.71 -18.44 2.78
C ASP A 98 14.41 -17.23 2.14
N ARG A 99 15.56 -16.81 2.66
CA ARG A 99 16.41 -15.81 2.00
C ARG A 99 16.87 -16.29 0.62
N GLU A 100 17.31 -17.54 0.49
CA GLU A 100 17.73 -18.11 -0.81
C GLU A 100 16.59 -18.14 -1.82
N ARG A 101 15.38 -18.52 -1.40
CA ARG A 101 14.17 -18.44 -2.24
C ARG A 101 13.89 -17.00 -2.68
N PHE A 102 14.05 -16.02 -1.79
CA PHE A 102 13.91 -14.62 -2.17
C PHE A 102 14.95 -14.20 -3.22
N LEU A 103 16.21 -14.58 -3.04
CA LEU A 103 17.27 -14.29 -4.03
C LEU A 103 16.98 -14.96 -5.38
N GLN A 104 16.44 -16.18 -5.37
CA GLN A 104 15.98 -16.86 -6.58
C GLN A 104 14.83 -16.08 -7.26
N TYR A 105 13.82 -15.66 -6.50
CA TYR A 105 12.75 -14.78 -6.98
C TYR A 105 13.30 -13.51 -7.63
N SER A 106 14.22 -12.81 -6.96
CA SER A 106 14.79 -11.55 -7.43
C SER A 106 15.57 -11.71 -8.75
N ARG A 107 16.20 -12.85 -8.99
CA ARG A 107 16.89 -13.15 -10.27
C ARG A 107 15.92 -13.46 -11.40
N LEU A 108 14.73 -13.97 -11.09
CA LEU A 108 13.75 -14.44 -12.07
C LEU A 108 12.73 -13.39 -12.49
N ILE A 109 12.44 -12.38 -11.66
CA ILE A 109 11.30 -11.48 -11.92
C ILE A 109 11.34 -10.78 -13.28
N GLY A 110 12.52 -10.44 -13.80
CA GLY A 110 12.68 -9.86 -15.15
C GLY A 110 12.84 -10.87 -16.29
N LYS A 111 12.98 -12.18 -16.00
CA LYS A 111 13.25 -13.23 -17.02
C LYS A 111 12.11 -14.23 -17.16
N GLN A 112 11.53 -14.63 -16.03
CA GLN A 112 10.47 -15.64 -15.91
C GLN A 112 9.46 -15.18 -14.85
N PRO A 113 8.69 -14.10 -15.11
CA PRO A 113 7.85 -13.44 -14.11
C PRO A 113 6.84 -14.40 -13.48
N LYS A 114 6.20 -15.27 -14.27
CA LYS A 114 5.25 -16.28 -13.74
C LYS A 114 5.89 -17.18 -12.68
N LYS A 115 7.09 -17.71 -12.95
CA LYS A 115 7.83 -18.55 -11.99
C LYS A 115 8.27 -17.75 -10.77
N ALA A 116 8.71 -16.51 -10.96
CA ALA A 116 9.08 -15.61 -9.87
C ALA A 116 7.90 -15.35 -8.91
N HIS A 117 6.72 -15.03 -9.45
CA HIS A 117 5.51 -14.78 -8.65
C HIS A 117 5.03 -16.02 -7.88
N LEU A 118 5.16 -17.22 -8.45
CA LEU A 118 4.89 -18.47 -7.72
C LEU A 118 5.82 -18.63 -6.51
N ILE A 119 7.12 -18.34 -6.68
CA ILE A 119 8.10 -18.39 -5.58
C ILE A 119 7.75 -17.36 -4.51
N ALA A 120 7.50 -16.10 -4.90
CA ALA A 120 7.17 -15.03 -3.98
C ALA A 120 5.90 -15.34 -3.18
N GLY A 121 4.83 -15.79 -3.84
CA GLY A 121 3.57 -16.11 -3.16
C GLY A 121 3.74 -17.18 -2.08
N ARG A 122 4.50 -18.25 -2.38
CA ARG A 122 4.79 -19.32 -1.42
C ARG A 122 5.69 -18.84 -0.28
N LEU A 123 6.72 -18.06 -0.60
CA LEU A 123 7.64 -17.47 0.38
C LEU A 123 6.89 -16.60 1.41
N TYR A 124 5.93 -15.80 0.97
CA TYR A 124 5.14 -14.94 1.85
C TYR A 124 3.96 -15.63 2.52
N GLY A 125 3.75 -16.93 2.26
CA GLY A 125 2.69 -17.74 2.87
C GLY A 125 1.30 -17.44 2.34
N TYR A 126 1.16 -17.00 1.09
CA TYR A 126 -0.15 -16.72 0.49
C TYR A 126 -0.90 -18.01 0.13
N PRO A 127 -2.25 -18.02 0.17
CA PRO A 127 -3.01 -19.18 -0.26
C PRO A 127 -2.74 -19.54 -1.72
N GLU A 128 -2.49 -20.82 -2.00
CA GLU A 128 -2.13 -21.31 -3.35
C GLU A 128 -3.18 -20.91 -4.42
N CYS A 129 -4.47 -20.90 -4.08
CA CYS A 129 -5.52 -20.43 -4.98
C CYS A 129 -5.37 -18.94 -5.38
N CYS A 130 -4.90 -18.09 -4.46
CA CYS A 130 -4.66 -16.66 -4.73
C CYS A 130 -3.41 -16.47 -5.58
N ILE A 131 -2.34 -17.24 -5.31
CA ILE A 131 -1.12 -17.22 -6.11
C ILE A 131 -1.42 -17.63 -7.57
N ARG A 132 -2.16 -18.73 -7.76
CA ARG A 132 -2.53 -19.20 -9.11
C ARG A 132 -3.37 -18.18 -9.88
N GLN A 133 -4.31 -17.52 -9.20
CA GLN A 133 -5.11 -16.47 -9.83
C GLN A 133 -4.24 -15.27 -10.22
N TYR A 134 -3.38 -14.78 -9.32
CA TYR A 134 -2.48 -13.67 -9.59
C TYR A 134 -1.57 -13.94 -10.80
N VAL A 135 -0.99 -15.14 -10.90
CA VAL A 135 -0.14 -15.55 -12.03
C VAL A 135 -0.92 -15.67 -13.35
N ARG A 136 -2.24 -15.90 -13.27
CA ARG A 136 -3.14 -15.99 -14.42
C ARG A 136 -3.61 -14.63 -14.91
N GLU A 137 -3.78 -13.65 -14.02
CA GLU A 137 -4.29 -12.30 -14.29
C GLU A 137 -3.25 -11.43 -15.03
N THR A 138 -2.89 -11.83 -16.25
CA THR A 138 -2.17 -10.96 -17.20
C THR A 138 -3.12 -9.86 -17.71
N PRO A 139 -2.59 -8.76 -18.28
CA PRO A 139 -3.41 -7.73 -18.89
C PRO A 139 -4.48 -8.27 -19.87
N GLU A 140 -4.14 -9.26 -20.70
CA GLU A 140 -5.05 -9.90 -21.65
C GLU A 140 -6.14 -10.72 -20.95
N TYR A 141 -5.77 -11.44 -19.89
CA TYR A 141 -6.72 -12.18 -19.08
C TYR A 141 -7.70 -11.20 -18.41
N ILE A 142 -7.18 -10.12 -17.82
CA ILE A 142 -7.98 -9.10 -17.15
C ILE A 142 -8.99 -8.50 -18.14
N LYS A 143 -8.52 -8.07 -19.31
CA LYS A 143 -9.36 -7.53 -20.39
C LYS A 143 -10.50 -8.46 -20.79
N LYS A 144 -10.24 -9.77 -20.88
CA LYS A 144 -11.22 -10.76 -21.31
C LYS A 144 -12.27 -11.07 -20.24
N HIS A 145 -11.93 -10.93 -18.97
CA HIS A 145 -12.73 -11.47 -17.86
C HIS A 145 -13.37 -10.43 -16.95
N TYR A 146 -12.99 -9.15 -17.07
CA TYR A 146 -13.52 -8.08 -16.24
C TYR A 146 -13.77 -6.83 -17.07
N SER A 147 -14.85 -6.12 -16.75
CA SER A 147 -14.92 -4.69 -17.07
C SER A 147 -13.91 -3.90 -16.23
N CYS A 148 -13.65 -2.64 -16.61
CA CYS A 148 -12.75 -1.76 -15.86
C CYS A 148 -13.27 -1.56 -14.43
N TYR A 149 -14.56 -1.27 -14.29
CA TYR A 149 -15.19 -1.08 -12.98
C TYR A 149 -15.14 -2.35 -12.12
N GLU A 150 -15.47 -3.50 -12.69
CA GLU A 150 -15.47 -4.79 -11.99
C GLU A 150 -14.09 -5.14 -11.43
N TYR A 151 -13.03 -4.93 -12.22
CA TYR A 151 -11.67 -5.25 -11.81
C TYR A 151 -11.22 -4.41 -10.61
N TYR A 152 -11.35 -3.09 -10.67
CA TYR A 152 -10.93 -2.23 -9.57
C TYR A 152 -11.84 -2.34 -8.36
N SER A 153 -13.15 -2.55 -8.55
CA SER A 153 -14.09 -2.79 -7.44
C SER A 153 -13.74 -4.08 -6.69
N LYS A 154 -13.41 -5.17 -7.41
CA LYS A 154 -12.93 -6.42 -6.81
C LYS A 154 -11.69 -6.21 -5.95
N ILE A 155 -10.74 -5.36 -6.39
CA ILE A 155 -9.53 -5.05 -5.62
C ILE A 155 -9.90 -4.31 -4.33
N GLN A 156 -10.63 -3.21 -4.42
CA GLN A 156 -11.05 -2.43 -3.24
C GLN A 156 -11.86 -3.26 -2.25
N GLU A 157 -12.80 -4.09 -2.71
CA GLU A 157 -13.59 -4.95 -1.84
C GLU A 157 -12.73 -6.00 -1.12
N GLY A 158 -11.71 -6.53 -1.81
CA GLY A 158 -10.73 -7.45 -1.23
C GLY A 158 -9.99 -6.83 -0.05
N ASP A 159 -9.42 -5.63 -0.24
CA ASP A 159 -8.67 -4.90 0.79
C ASP A 159 -9.58 -4.54 1.98
N GLN A 160 -10.82 -4.14 1.70
CA GLN A 160 -11.79 -3.79 2.74
C GLN A 160 -12.20 -4.99 3.60
N LYS A 161 -12.43 -6.14 2.96
CA LYS A 161 -12.93 -7.34 3.62
C LYS A 161 -11.83 -8.07 4.39
N TYR A 162 -10.58 -7.96 3.94
CA TYR A 162 -9.44 -8.68 4.52
C TYR A 162 -8.29 -7.72 4.91
N PRO A 163 -8.51 -6.79 5.86
CA PRO A 163 -7.56 -5.70 6.12
C PRO A 163 -6.22 -6.14 6.74
N TYR A 164 -6.09 -7.40 7.19
CA TYR A 164 -4.87 -7.95 7.77
C TYR A 164 -4.05 -8.79 6.79
N VAL A 165 -4.54 -9.06 5.58
CA VAL A 165 -3.77 -9.77 4.55
C VAL A 165 -3.11 -8.77 3.61
N PHE A 166 -2.04 -9.20 2.93
CA PHE A 166 -1.21 -8.34 2.09
C PHE A 166 -1.04 -8.91 0.68
N HIS A 167 -2.06 -9.65 0.22
CA HIS A 167 -2.18 -10.21 -1.11
C HIS A 167 -3.62 -10.02 -1.59
N GLN A 168 -3.79 -9.89 -2.90
CA GLN A 168 -5.14 -9.83 -3.48
C GLN A 168 -5.80 -11.21 -3.40
N PRO A 169 -6.98 -11.37 -2.78
CA PRO A 169 -7.70 -12.64 -2.81
C PRO A 169 -8.10 -13.01 -4.25
N CYS A 170 -8.09 -14.31 -4.58
CA CYS A 170 -8.54 -14.78 -5.90
C CYS A 170 -9.98 -14.37 -6.25
N LYS A 171 -10.83 -14.24 -5.22
CA LYS A 171 -12.21 -13.76 -5.27
C LYS A 171 -12.60 -13.11 -3.94
N VAL A 172 -13.58 -12.21 -3.96
CA VAL A 172 -13.99 -11.43 -2.78
C VAL A 172 -14.44 -12.33 -1.62
N ASP A 173 -14.97 -13.54 -1.87
CA ASP A 173 -15.41 -14.51 -0.86
C ASP A 173 -14.40 -15.67 -0.63
N CYS A 174 -13.11 -15.47 -0.94
CA CYS A 174 -12.09 -16.51 -0.77
C CYS A 174 -11.99 -17.02 0.68
N LYS A 175 -12.44 -18.27 0.92
CA LYS A 175 -12.42 -18.92 2.24
C LYS A 175 -11.01 -19.00 2.84
N ALA A 176 -10.00 -19.29 2.02
CA ALA A 176 -8.61 -19.38 2.49
C ALA A 176 -8.07 -18.02 2.98
N THR A 177 -8.35 -16.95 2.24
CA THR A 177 -8.00 -15.59 2.67
C THR A 177 -8.79 -15.17 3.91
N ALA A 178 -10.08 -15.51 4.00
CA ALA A 178 -10.89 -15.22 5.19
C ALA A 178 -10.34 -15.89 6.44
N ALA A 179 -9.95 -17.17 6.35
CA ALA A 179 -9.31 -17.89 7.45
C ALA A 179 -7.97 -17.25 7.85
N LEU A 180 -7.13 -16.88 6.87
CA LEU A 180 -5.86 -16.22 7.12
C LEU A 180 -6.04 -14.84 7.78
N ASN A 181 -7.00 -14.05 7.33
CA ASN A 181 -7.32 -12.74 7.90
C ASN A 181 -7.74 -12.87 9.37
N LYS A 182 -8.63 -13.81 9.71
CA LYS A 182 -9.04 -14.09 11.10
C LYS A 182 -7.85 -14.50 11.98
N LYS A 183 -6.98 -15.37 11.46
CA LYS A 183 -5.75 -15.79 12.14
C LYS A 183 -4.85 -14.59 12.41
N TYR A 184 -4.59 -13.77 11.40
CA TYR A 184 -3.70 -12.60 11.51
C TYR A 184 -4.26 -11.54 12.44
N GLU A 185 -5.56 -11.25 12.37
CA GLU A 185 -6.21 -10.36 13.33
C GLU A 185 -6.02 -10.84 14.77
N SER A 186 -6.29 -12.13 15.03
CA SER A 186 -6.15 -12.72 16.37
C SER A 186 -4.72 -12.59 16.91
N VAL A 187 -3.71 -12.84 16.05
CA VAL A 187 -2.30 -12.66 16.41
C VAL A 187 -2.02 -11.20 16.78
N VAL A 188 -2.41 -10.24 15.95
CA VAL A 188 -2.18 -8.82 16.21
C VAL A 188 -2.87 -8.37 17.50
N LYS A 189 -4.13 -8.78 17.71
CA LYS A 189 -4.89 -8.51 18.92
C LYS A 189 -4.21 -9.04 20.17
N LYS A 190 -3.67 -10.27 20.11
CA LYS A 190 -2.97 -10.92 21.23
C LYS A 190 -1.62 -10.28 21.52
N LYS A 191 -0.89 -9.87 20.48
CA LYS A 191 0.51 -9.42 20.58
C LYS A 191 0.64 -7.93 20.84
N SER A 192 -0.27 -7.12 20.29
CA SER A 192 -0.34 -5.69 20.56
C SER A 192 -1.80 -5.22 20.51
N LYS A 193 -2.45 -5.19 21.68
CA LYS A 193 -3.82 -4.65 21.81
C LYS A 193 -3.88 -3.17 21.42
N LYS A 194 -2.78 -2.43 21.63
CA LYS A 194 -2.62 -1.02 21.25
C LYS A 194 -2.70 -0.85 19.73
N ILE A 195 -1.86 -1.55 18.96
CA ILE A 195 -1.86 -1.48 17.49
C ILE A 195 -3.18 -2.03 16.93
N TRP A 196 -3.70 -3.14 17.48
CA TRP A 196 -4.99 -3.69 17.04
C TRP A 196 -6.14 -2.68 17.18
N ARG A 197 -6.24 -2.00 18.34
CA ARG A 197 -7.26 -0.95 18.55
C ARG A 197 -7.07 0.23 17.61
N ALA A 198 -5.84 0.72 17.47
CA ALA A 198 -5.53 1.86 16.60
C ALA A 198 -5.84 1.57 15.13
N PHE A 199 -5.51 0.37 14.63
CA PHE A 199 -5.79 -0.02 13.25
C PHE A 199 -7.28 -0.15 12.94
N ARG A 200 -8.09 -0.56 13.92
CA ARG A 200 -9.55 -0.70 13.75
C ARG A 200 -10.32 0.61 13.90
N LEU A 201 -9.65 1.68 14.32
CA LEU A 201 -10.29 2.97 14.56
C LEU A 201 -10.99 3.44 13.30
N LYS A 202 -12.25 3.83 13.48
CA LYS A 202 -13.10 4.38 12.42
C LYS A 202 -13.11 5.90 12.59
N SER A 203 -12.77 6.62 11.51
CA SER A 203 -12.79 8.07 11.49
C SER A 203 -13.54 8.55 10.26
N GLU A 204 -14.40 9.55 10.44
CA GLU A 204 -15.16 10.15 9.35
C GLU A 204 -14.80 11.62 9.24
N TYR A 205 -14.61 12.07 7.99
CA TYR A 205 -14.22 13.44 7.70
C TYR A 205 -15.11 13.99 6.59
N ALA A 206 -15.76 15.12 6.85
CA ALA A 206 -16.46 15.88 5.83
C ALA A 206 -15.50 16.93 5.24
N MET A 207 -15.06 16.72 4.01
CA MET A 207 -14.04 17.57 3.37
C MET A 207 -14.24 17.71 1.87
N ASP A 208 -13.53 18.67 1.29
CA ASP A 208 -13.44 18.80 -0.15
C ASP A 208 -12.30 17.89 -0.66
N LEU A 209 -12.51 17.30 -1.83
CA LEU A 209 -11.64 16.32 -2.47
C LEU A 209 -11.41 16.74 -3.92
N ILE A 210 -10.20 16.53 -4.43
CA ILE A 210 -9.83 16.87 -5.82
C ILE A 210 -9.55 15.57 -6.57
N ILE A 211 -10.20 15.38 -7.72
CA ILE A 211 -9.82 14.32 -8.67
C ILE A 211 -8.46 14.70 -9.27
N ASP A 212 -7.44 13.85 -9.12
CA ASP A 212 -6.11 14.12 -9.66
C ASP A 212 -5.81 13.28 -10.89
N SER A 213 -5.78 11.97 -10.73
CA SER A 213 -5.47 11.02 -11.81
C SER A 213 -6.33 9.78 -11.66
N TYR A 214 -6.35 8.92 -12.65
CA TYR A 214 -6.95 7.60 -12.52
C TYR A 214 -5.94 6.51 -12.86
N SER A 215 -6.07 5.37 -12.18
CA SER A 215 -5.34 4.15 -12.48
C SER A 215 -5.79 3.61 -13.84
N ASP A 216 -4.85 3.13 -14.63
CA ASP A 216 -5.14 2.43 -15.87
C ASP A 216 -4.15 1.28 -16.08
N ILE A 217 -4.61 0.22 -16.76
CA ILE A 217 -3.72 -0.86 -17.21
C ILE A 217 -3.48 -0.66 -18.69
N THR A 218 -2.22 -0.51 -19.06
CA THR A 218 -1.82 -0.23 -20.45
C THR A 218 -0.89 -1.28 -21.02
N ILE A 219 -1.06 -1.61 -22.30
CA ILE A 219 -0.11 -2.39 -23.12
C ILE A 219 0.31 -1.47 -24.26
N ASP A 220 1.62 -1.28 -24.45
CA ASP A 220 2.19 -0.38 -25.49
C ASP A 220 1.59 1.04 -25.47
N GLY A 221 1.38 1.58 -24.26
CA GLY A 221 0.82 2.91 -24.05
C GLY A 221 -0.69 3.04 -24.28
N LYS A 222 -1.40 1.95 -24.62
CA LYS A 222 -2.84 1.94 -24.84
C LYS A 222 -3.56 1.22 -23.70
N THR A 223 -4.70 1.76 -23.26
CA THR A 223 -5.59 1.10 -22.29
C THR A 223 -5.99 -0.30 -22.77
N ILE A 224 -6.03 -1.26 -21.85
CA ILE A 224 -6.57 -2.59 -22.15
C ILE A 224 -8.10 -2.57 -22.33
N TRP A 225 -8.79 -1.56 -21.78
CA TRP A 225 -10.22 -1.33 -21.94
C TRP A 225 -10.45 -0.10 -22.82
N PRO A 226 -10.76 -0.27 -24.13
CA PRO A 226 -11.03 0.85 -25.03
C PRO A 226 -12.25 1.66 -24.62
N GLU A 227 -13.30 0.97 -24.14
CA GLU A 227 -14.48 1.56 -23.54
C GLU A 227 -14.46 1.27 -22.04
N LYS A 228 -14.47 2.34 -21.22
CA LYS A 228 -14.44 2.22 -19.76
C LYS A 228 -15.83 2.42 -19.18
N ASP A 229 -16.28 1.43 -18.43
CA ASP A 229 -17.53 1.48 -17.66
C ASP A 229 -17.33 1.98 -16.21
N GLY A 230 -16.09 2.30 -15.83
CA GLY A 230 -15.74 2.92 -14.56
C GLY A 230 -14.27 3.31 -14.46
N PHE A 231 -13.92 3.89 -13.32
CA PHE A 231 -12.67 4.59 -13.08
C PHE A 231 -12.21 4.36 -11.64
N ASP A 232 -10.91 4.13 -11.43
CA ASP A 232 -10.26 4.17 -10.13
C ASP A 232 -9.44 5.46 -10.02
N TYR A 233 -10.00 6.49 -9.39
CA TYR A 233 -9.33 7.77 -9.24
C TYR A 233 -8.38 7.78 -8.04
N ALA A 234 -7.18 8.34 -8.20
CA ALA A 234 -6.45 8.94 -7.10
C ALA A 234 -7.07 10.31 -6.79
N VAL A 235 -7.57 10.48 -5.57
CA VAL A 235 -8.14 11.74 -5.10
C VAL A 235 -7.30 12.36 -3.99
N ILE A 236 -7.07 13.66 -4.07
CA ILE A 236 -6.33 14.43 -3.08
C ILE A 236 -7.31 15.02 -2.08
N THR A 237 -7.06 14.85 -0.78
CA THR A 237 -7.81 15.55 0.25
C THR A 237 -7.45 17.03 0.30
N LYS A 238 -8.42 17.96 0.37
CA LYS A 238 -8.13 19.40 0.62
C LYS A 238 -7.98 19.72 2.11
N GLY A 239 -8.35 18.80 2.99
CA GLY A 239 -8.03 18.82 4.42
C GLY A 239 -6.91 17.83 4.76
N LYS A 240 -6.26 18.01 5.91
CA LYS A 240 -5.27 17.06 6.42
C LYS A 240 -5.96 15.95 7.23
N ILE A 241 -5.57 14.70 6.97
CA ILE A 241 -5.90 13.53 7.77
C ILE A 241 -4.59 13.01 8.35
N ASP A 242 -4.53 12.87 9.68
CA ASP A 242 -3.32 12.47 10.41
C ASP A 242 -2.09 13.35 10.10
N GLY A 243 -2.33 14.66 9.88
CA GLY A 243 -1.29 15.65 9.60
C GLY A 243 -0.86 15.77 8.13
N TYR A 244 -1.39 14.94 7.23
CA TYR A 244 -1.02 14.93 5.81
C TYR A 244 -2.24 15.12 4.89
N TYR A 245 -2.04 15.73 3.72
CA TYR A 245 -3.01 15.58 2.64
C TYR A 245 -2.84 14.18 2.05
N GLN A 246 -3.92 13.42 2.01
CA GLN A 246 -3.92 12.02 1.61
C GLN A 246 -4.24 11.88 0.13
N LEU A 247 -3.65 10.86 -0.49
CA LEU A 247 -4.11 10.31 -1.75
C LEU A 247 -4.96 9.07 -1.44
N ILE A 248 -6.18 9.05 -1.94
CA ILE A 248 -7.14 7.98 -1.68
C ILE A 248 -7.62 7.43 -3.03
N SER A 249 -7.66 6.10 -3.16
CA SER A 249 -8.27 5.44 -4.33
C SER A 249 -9.79 5.53 -4.24
N PHE A 250 -10.44 5.88 -5.34
CA PHE A 250 -11.88 6.12 -5.44
C PHE A 250 -12.43 5.47 -6.71
N VAL A 251 -13.03 4.29 -6.55
CA VAL A 251 -13.65 3.55 -7.64
C VAL A 251 -15.09 3.98 -7.86
N THR A 252 -15.44 4.34 -9.08
CA THR A 252 -16.77 4.85 -9.45
C THR A 252 -17.08 4.57 -10.92
N LYS A 253 -18.37 4.43 -11.26
CA LYS A 253 -18.83 4.38 -12.67
C LYS A 253 -18.94 5.76 -13.30
N ARG A 254 -18.98 6.82 -12.49
CA ARG A 254 -19.12 8.19 -12.96
C ARG A 254 -17.76 8.74 -13.38
N TYR A 255 -17.71 9.27 -14.60
CA TYR A 255 -16.57 10.04 -15.07
C TYR A 255 -16.48 11.40 -14.37
N PHE A 256 -15.27 11.78 -14.00
CA PHE A 256 -14.90 13.09 -13.53
C PHE A 256 -13.62 13.55 -14.23
N GLU A 257 -13.59 14.82 -14.63
CA GLU A 257 -12.38 15.44 -15.16
C GLU A 257 -11.36 15.67 -14.05
N ARG A 258 -10.07 15.64 -14.41
CA ARG A 258 -9.00 16.06 -13.51
C ARG A 258 -9.24 17.49 -13.04
N GLY A 259 -9.02 17.74 -11.75
CA GLY A 259 -9.29 19.03 -11.12
C GLY A 259 -10.72 19.18 -10.60
N THR A 260 -11.64 18.25 -10.91
CA THR A 260 -12.99 18.28 -10.32
C THR A 260 -12.89 18.26 -8.79
N VAL A 261 -13.49 19.27 -8.16
CA VAL A 261 -13.58 19.39 -6.71
C VAL A 261 -14.98 18.98 -6.28
N PHE A 262 -15.07 18.02 -5.39
CA PHE A 262 -16.33 17.62 -4.79
C PHE A 262 -16.28 17.70 -3.28
N ARG A 263 -17.42 18.08 -2.68
CA ARG A 263 -17.67 17.88 -1.26
C ARG A 263 -18.01 16.42 -1.05
N GLY A 264 -17.35 15.78 -0.10
CA GLY A 264 -17.67 14.40 0.25
C GLY A 264 -17.35 14.06 1.70
N ARG A 265 -17.75 12.85 2.06
CA ARG A 265 -17.42 12.20 3.32
C ARG A 265 -16.41 11.11 3.09
N VAL A 266 -15.26 11.23 3.74
CA VAL A 266 -14.20 10.23 3.77
C VAL A 266 -14.35 9.42 5.04
N LEU A 267 -14.72 8.15 4.89
CA LEU A 267 -14.74 7.20 5.97
C LEU A 267 -13.47 6.36 5.94
N LYS A 268 -12.55 6.63 6.87
CA LYS A 268 -11.29 5.89 7.01
C LYS A 268 -11.44 4.78 8.05
N GLN A 269 -10.99 3.58 7.69
CA GLN A 269 -10.85 2.45 8.62
C GLN A 269 -9.74 1.54 8.13
N TYR A 270 -8.94 0.97 9.04
CA TYR A 270 -7.78 0.16 8.66
C TYR A 270 -6.79 0.95 7.81
N HIS A 271 -6.47 0.44 6.62
CA HIS A 271 -5.59 1.06 5.66
C HIS A 271 -6.33 1.54 4.38
N TYR A 272 -7.66 1.56 4.41
CA TYR A 272 -8.47 2.03 3.30
C TYR A 272 -9.37 3.20 3.73
N ALA A 273 -9.95 3.85 2.74
CA ALA A 273 -11.01 4.83 2.97
C ALA A 273 -12.12 4.66 1.93
N LYS A 274 -13.36 4.90 2.36
CA LYS A 274 -14.53 4.99 1.49
C LYS A 274 -14.89 6.45 1.29
N ILE A 275 -15.25 6.79 0.06
CA ILE A 275 -15.63 8.15 -0.29
C ILE A 275 -17.09 8.14 -0.71
N LYS A 276 -17.90 8.96 -0.04
CA LYS A 276 -19.24 9.30 -0.49
C LYS A 276 -19.23 10.72 -1.01
N VAL A 277 -19.53 10.88 -2.29
CA VAL A 277 -19.68 12.19 -2.93
C VAL A 277 -21.03 12.77 -2.51
N ASP A 278 -21.05 13.96 -1.92
CA ASP A 278 -22.29 14.66 -1.57
C ASP A 278 -22.70 15.60 -2.72
N ARG A 279 -21.77 16.41 -3.25
CA ARG A 279 -21.99 17.27 -4.43
C ARG A 279 -20.69 17.69 -5.11
N ILE A 280 -20.74 17.94 -6.42
CA ILE A 280 -19.67 18.66 -7.13
C ILE A 280 -19.72 20.13 -6.70
N LYS A 281 -18.55 20.71 -6.43
CA LYS A 281 -18.42 22.12 -6.02
C LYS A 281 -17.87 22.99 -7.13
N ASP A 282 -16.83 22.53 -7.81
CA ASP A 282 -16.04 23.35 -8.73
C ASP A 282 -15.15 22.46 -9.62
N VAL A 283 -14.47 23.05 -10.62
CA VAL A 283 -13.45 22.41 -11.43
C VAL A 283 -12.21 23.29 -11.48
N ILE A 284 -11.09 22.79 -10.95
CA ILE A 284 -9.80 23.47 -10.98
C ILE A 284 -9.14 23.25 -12.35
N VAL A 285 -9.10 24.29 -13.17
CA VAL A 285 -8.43 24.27 -14.48
C VAL A 285 -6.91 24.30 -14.28
N GLY A 286 -6.19 23.45 -15.03
CA GLY A 286 -4.72 23.43 -15.02
C GLY A 286 -4.12 22.93 -13.71
N LEU A 287 -4.78 21.98 -13.03
CA LEU A 287 -4.24 21.32 -11.84
C LEU A 287 -2.86 20.74 -12.16
N HIS A 288 -1.83 21.21 -11.45
CA HIS A 288 -0.44 20.78 -11.67
C HIS A 288 0.29 20.51 -10.36
N HIS A 289 1.32 19.67 -10.45
CA HIS A 289 2.11 19.22 -9.32
C HIS A 289 3.47 19.92 -9.36
N GLU A 290 3.72 20.79 -8.39
CA GLU A 290 5.04 21.40 -8.19
C GLU A 290 5.85 20.49 -7.27
N ARG A 291 6.99 19.97 -7.74
CA ARG A 291 7.90 19.17 -6.93
C ARG A 291 9.23 19.91 -6.79
N LYS A 292 9.66 20.18 -5.57
CA LYS A 292 11.04 20.62 -5.31
C LYS A 292 11.90 19.39 -5.11
N HIS A 293 12.57 18.95 -6.17
CA HIS A 293 13.55 17.89 -6.06
C HIS A 293 14.76 18.41 -5.25
N PRO A 294 15.13 17.81 -4.11
CA PRO A 294 16.31 18.25 -3.35
C PRO A 294 17.64 17.88 -4.02
N LEU A 295 17.66 17.34 -5.25
CA LEU A 295 18.84 16.73 -5.88
C LEU A 295 18.90 16.91 -7.41
N ILE A 296 18.69 18.13 -7.92
CA ILE A 296 19.35 18.52 -9.17
C ILE A 296 20.73 19.03 -8.75
N GLY A 297 21.74 18.16 -8.78
CA GLY A 297 23.09 18.48 -8.31
C GLY A 297 24.00 17.30 -7.94
N ARG A 298 23.66 16.06 -8.31
CA ARG A 298 24.64 14.97 -8.34
C ARG A 298 24.85 14.57 -9.80
N GLU A 299 25.92 15.09 -10.37
CA GLU A 299 26.53 14.50 -11.56
C GLU A 299 26.93 13.06 -11.22
N TYR A 300 26.58 12.11 -12.10
CA TYR A 300 26.97 10.71 -12.01
C TYR A 300 28.36 10.51 -12.59
#